data_AF-A0A8B6XW33-F1
#
_entry.id   AF-A0A8B6XW33-F1
#
_cell.length_a   1.000
_cell.length_b   1.000
_cell.length_c   1.000
_cell.angle_alpha   90.00
_cell.angle_beta   90.00
_cell.angle_gamma   90.00
#
_symmetry.space_group_name_H-M   'P 1'
#
loop_
_entity.id
_entity.type
_entity.pdbx_description
1 polymer ?
#
loop_
_entity_poly.entity_id
_entity_poly.type
_entity_poly.pdbx_seq_one_letter_code
_entity_poly.pdbx_strand_id
1 'polypeptide(L)'
;MIFRRKGMKPDLMDGVPPGAWAECHSSGWIQKEIFIIWLRKFIQYSGAKILPVLLILDGPKCQTKSIESINIARENGVIIMCLPPYCTHRMQPLDFAIMKSLSTYYEHNIRKWLKTNPGRVVTQFQIAALFGSAYLEAATMTNAINGFQSGIRPVNRNVFYKVDFLAAKTTDISFIEKSPMADTCDVAVTSKLCASVSHPSVSTSH
;
A
#
# COMPACT_ATOMS: atom_id res chain seq x y z
N MET A 1 -6.16 12.03 1.19
CA MET A 1 -7.10 11.25 2.02
C MET A 1 -7.99 10.40 1.13
N ILE A 2 -8.53 9.29 1.63
CA ILE A 2 -9.47 8.46 0.86
C ILE A 2 -10.74 8.30 1.71
N PHE A 3 -11.87 8.75 1.19
CA PHE A 3 -13.14 8.68 1.91
C PHE A 3 -14.02 7.54 1.38
N ARG A 4 -14.67 6.82 2.30
CA ARG A 4 -15.62 5.75 1.98
C ARG A 4 -16.95 6.31 1.47
N ARG A 5 -16.99 6.69 0.18
CA ARG A 5 -18.16 7.29 -0.48
C ARG A 5 -18.05 7.24 -1.99
N LYS A 6 -19.18 7.38 -2.71
CA LYS A 6 -19.21 7.39 -4.18
C LYS A 6 -18.84 8.74 -4.81
N GLY A 7 -19.01 9.85 -4.08
CA GLY A 7 -18.80 11.19 -4.61
C GLY A 7 -18.18 12.13 -3.58
N MET A 8 -17.36 13.04 -4.09
CA MET A 8 -16.69 14.07 -3.30
C MET A 8 -17.67 15.16 -2.87
N LYS A 9 -17.54 15.64 -1.64
CA LYS A 9 -18.24 16.83 -1.15
C LYS A 9 -17.19 17.87 -0.73
N PRO A 10 -17.41 19.18 -1.00
CA PRO A 10 -16.47 20.23 -0.60
C PRO A 10 -16.13 20.18 0.89
N ASP A 11 -17.14 19.99 1.75
CA ASP A 11 -17.04 19.95 3.21
C ASP A 11 -16.10 18.85 3.76
N LEU A 12 -15.71 17.87 2.93
CA LEU A 12 -14.73 16.86 3.33
C LEU A 12 -13.30 17.39 3.38
N MET A 13 -13.06 18.49 2.68
CA MET A 13 -11.75 19.13 2.61
C MET A 13 -11.61 20.23 3.66
N ASP A 14 -12.61 20.43 4.52
CA ASP A 14 -12.57 21.43 5.56
C ASP A 14 -11.45 21.11 6.57
N GLY A 15 -10.50 22.04 6.70
CA GLY A 15 -9.38 21.93 7.62
C GLY A 15 -8.30 20.91 7.23
N VAL A 16 -8.24 20.45 5.97
CA VAL A 16 -7.13 19.59 5.52
C VAL A 16 -5.77 20.30 5.64
N PRO A 17 -4.66 19.56 5.81
CA PRO A 17 -3.32 20.13 5.71
C PRO A 17 -3.07 20.83 4.38
N PRO A 18 -2.22 21.87 4.34
CA PRO A 18 -1.79 22.50 3.11
C PRO A 18 -1.22 21.47 2.11
N GLY A 19 -1.66 21.56 0.85
CA GLY A 19 -1.23 20.65 -0.22
C GLY A 19 -1.87 19.25 -0.19
N ALA A 20 -2.70 18.94 0.81
CA ALA A 20 -3.46 17.70 0.84
C ALA A 20 -4.58 17.69 -0.21
N TRP A 21 -4.88 16.51 -0.72
CA TRP A 21 -6.04 16.25 -1.59
C TRP A 21 -6.82 15.05 -1.06
N ALA A 22 -7.99 14.79 -1.64
CA ALA A 22 -8.74 13.59 -1.32
C ALA A 22 -9.39 12.95 -2.54
N GLU A 23 -9.55 11.63 -2.44
CA GLU A 23 -10.24 10.80 -3.40
C GLU A 23 -11.37 10.04 -2.70
N CYS A 24 -12.36 9.59 -3.46
CA CYS A 24 -13.52 8.89 -2.92
C CYS A 24 -13.66 7.51 -3.56
N HIS A 25 -13.93 6.51 -2.74
CA HIS A 25 -14.33 5.19 -3.23
C HIS A 25 -15.35 4.56 -2.29
N SER A 26 -16.32 3.81 -2.83
CA SER A 26 -17.41 3.20 -2.04
C SER A 26 -16.90 2.23 -0.95
N SER A 27 -15.75 1.60 -1.18
CA SER A 27 -15.12 0.70 -0.21
C SER A 27 -14.29 1.43 0.84
N GLY A 28 -13.87 2.67 0.59
CA GLY A 28 -12.92 3.41 1.41
C GLY A 28 -11.46 2.97 1.26
N TRP A 29 -11.20 1.94 0.43
CA TRP A 29 -9.87 1.44 0.13
C TRP A 29 -9.34 2.01 -1.17
N ILE A 30 -8.01 2.17 -1.25
CA ILE A 30 -7.32 2.57 -2.47
C ILE A 30 -7.50 1.51 -3.55
N GLN A 31 -8.05 1.92 -4.70
CA GLN A 31 -8.15 1.11 -5.91
C GLN A 31 -6.98 1.41 -6.84
N LYS A 32 -6.82 0.61 -7.90
CA LYS A 32 -5.75 0.78 -8.89
C LYS A 32 -5.75 2.20 -9.49
N GLU A 33 -6.91 2.72 -9.84
CA GLU A 33 -7.07 4.02 -10.50
C GLU A 33 -6.66 5.16 -9.56
N ILE A 34 -7.09 5.08 -8.30
CA ILE A 34 -6.72 6.03 -7.24
C ILE A 34 -5.23 5.95 -6.94
N PHE A 35 -4.65 4.75 -6.97
CA PHE A 35 -3.21 4.57 -6.77
C PHE A 35 -2.39 5.22 -7.90
N ILE A 36 -2.82 5.13 -9.16
CA ILE A 36 -2.16 5.81 -10.27
C ILE A 36 -2.20 7.33 -10.10
N ILE A 37 -3.35 7.88 -9.69
CA ILE A 37 -3.48 9.32 -9.38
C ILE A 37 -2.50 9.71 -8.27
N TRP A 38 -2.47 8.92 -7.19
CA TRP A 38 -1.54 9.13 -6.09
C TRP A 38 -0.07 9.05 -6.54
N LEU A 39 0.30 8.07 -7.37
CA LEU A 39 1.66 7.88 -7.86
C LEU A 39 2.12 9.07 -8.71
N ARG A 40 1.25 9.63 -9.56
CA ARG A 40 1.56 10.83 -10.35
C ARG A 40 1.82 12.04 -9.45
N LYS A 41 1.05 12.20 -8.38
CA LYS A 41 1.28 13.24 -7.36
C LYS A 41 2.57 12.99 -6.59
N PHE A 42 2.86 11.75 -6.22
CA PHE A 42 4.12 11.38 -5.58
C PHE A 42 5.32 11.75 -6.46
N ILE A 43 5.29 11.45 -7.76
CA ILE A 43 6.33 11.84 -8.72
C ILE A 43 6.51 13.36 -8.76
N GLN A 44 5.41 14.12 -8.76
CA GLN A 44 5.44 15.58 -8.75
C GLN A 44 6.15 16.14 -7.52
N TYR A 45 5.88 15.58 -6.33
CA TYR A 45 6.42 16.10 -5.06
C TYR A 45 7.78 15.51 -4.65
N SER A 46 8.13 14.32 -5.13
CA SER A 46 9.37 13.62 -4.73
C SER A 46 10.62 14.12 -5.46
N GLY A 47 10.46 14.86 -6.57
CA GLY A 47 11.60 15.28 -7.39
C GLY A 47 12.27 14.13 -8.16
N ALA A 48 11.59 12.98 -8.31
CA ALA A 48 12.14 11.75 -8.90
C ALA A 48 12.71 11.91 -10.33
N LYS A 49 12.28 12.97 -11.05
CA LYS A 49 12.82 13.32 -12.37
C LYS A 49 14.25 13.85 -12.35
N ILE A 50 14.69 14.40 -11.21
CA ILE A 50 16.03 14.97 -11.03
C ILE A 50 16.97 13.89 -10.48
N LEU A 51 16.52 13.17 -9.46
CA LEU A 51 17.28 12.12 -8.77
C LEU A 51 16.38 10.90 -8.57
N PRO A 52 16.88 9.67 -8.81
CA PRO A 52 16.09 8.48 -8.58
C PRO A 52 15.57 8.39 -7.14
N VAL A 53 14.28 8.09 -6.97
CA VAL A 53 13.62 7.98 -5.66
C VAL A 53 13.20 6.54 -5.41
N LEU A 54 13.53 6.02 -4.24
CA LEU A 54 13.08 4.71 -3.78
C LEU A 54 11.71 4.83 -3.08
N LEU A 55 10.69 4.19 -3.65
CA LEU A 55 9.36 4.04 -3.05
C LEU A 55 9.22 2.65 -2.43
N ILE A 56 9.11 2.59 -1.11
CA ILE A 56 8.96 1.34 -0.35
C ILE A 56 7.49 1.14 0.00
N LEU A 57 6.92 -0.03 -0.32
CA LEU A 57 5.51 -0.37 -0.10
C LEU A 57 5.37 -1.67 0.71
N ASP A 58 4.32 -1.77 1.54
CA ASP A 58 4.00 -3.00 2.28
C ASP A 58 3.33 -4.05 1.39
N GLY A 59 4.00 -5.21 1.29
CA GLY A 59 3.37 -6.46 0.92
C GLY A 59 2.90 -6.58 -0.54
N PRO A 60 2.55 -7.80 -0.96
CA PRO A 60 2.14 -8.11 -2.34
C PRO A 60 0.67 -7.77 -2.66
N LYS A 61 -0.01 -6.93 -1.87
CA LYS A 61 -1.45 -6.65 -2.06
C LYS A 61 -1.70 -5.57 -3.13
N CYS A 62 -1.82 -6.08 -4.35
CA CYS A 62 -2.72 -5.67 -5.44
C CYS A 62 -2.61 -4.29 -6.13
N GLN A 63 -2.34 -3.14 -5.50
CA GLN A 63 -2.40 -1.88 -6.27
C GLN A 63 -1.15 -1.61 -7.14
N THR A 64 0.00 -2.15 -6.74
CA THR A 64 1.28 -2.07 -7.48
C THR A 64 1.44 -3.09 -8.58
N LYS A 65 0.54 -4.08 -8.66
CA LYS A 65 0.56 -5.13 -9.68
C LYS A 65 0.01 -4.67 -11.03
N SER A 66 -0.23 -3.37 -11.20
CA SER A 66 -0.55 -2.81 -12.50
C SER A 66 0.74 -2.55 -13.28
N ILE A 67 0.87 -3.17 -14.46
CA ILE A 67 1.93 -2.87 -15.41
C ILE A 67 2.05 -1.36 -15.69
N GLU A 68 0.90 -0.67 -15.72
CA GLU A 68 0.82 0.77 -15.91
C GLU A 68 1.54 1.54 -14.79
N SER A 69 1.32 1.16 -13.53
CA SER A 69 1.98 1.83 -12.39
C SER A 69 3.50 1.60 -12.40
N ILE A 70 3.93 0.42 -12.82
CA ILE A 70 5.36 0.07 -12.95
C ILE A 70 6.00 0.90 -14.07
N ASN A 71 5.34 1.04 -15.21
CA ASN A 71 5.84 1.83 -16.33
C ASN A 71 5.92 3.32 -15.97
N ILE A 72 4.86 3.88 -15.36
CA ILE A 72 4.85 5.27 -14.89
C ILE A 72 5.99 5.52 -13.91
N ALA A 73 6.22 4.62 -12.95
CA ALA A 73 7.32 4.75 -12.00
C ALA A 73 8.69 4.71 -12.69
N ARG A 74 8.91 3.72 -13.56
CA ARG A 74 10.18 3.55 -14.30
C ARG A 74 10.50 4.77 -15.18
N GLU A 75 9.53 5.26 -15.93
CA GLU A 75 9.67 6.41 -16.82
C GLU A 75 9.98 7.72 -16.07
N ASN A 76 9.66 7.80 -14.78
CA ASN A 76 9.83 9.00 -13.97
C ASN A 76 10.90 8.86 -12.87
N GLY A 77 11.78 7.86 -12.95
CA GLY A 77 12.89 7.69 -12.01
C GLY A 77 12.48 7.19 -10.61
N VAL A 78 11.30 6.57 -10.47
CA VAL A 78 10.85 5.96 -9.22
C VAL A 78 11.16 4.46 -9.23
N ILE A 79 11.93 4.02 -8.26
CA ILE A 79 12.24 2.61 -8.02
C ILE A 79 11.25 2.09 -6.98
N ILE A 80 10.39 1.14 -7.35
CA ILE A 80 9.43 0.54 -6.42
C ILE A 80 10.06 -0.70 -5.77
N MET A 81 10.03 -0.75 -4.44
CA MET A 81 10.43 -1.91 -3.64
C MET A 81 9.26 -2.33 -2.74
N CYS A 82 8.77 -3.55 -2.91
CA CYS A 82 7.76 -4.11 -2.02
C CYS A 82 8.44 -4.93 -0.92
N LEU A 83 8.11 -4.65 0.33
CA LEU A 83 8.59 -5.46 1.45
C LEU A 83 7.90 -6.83 1.45
N PRO A 84 8.62 -7.90 1.82
CA PRO A 84 8.01 -9.21 1.97
C PRO A 84 6.90 -9.17 3.05
N PRO A 85 5.91 -10.07 2.97
CA PRO A 85 4.88 -10.17 3.98
C PRO A 85 5.51 -10.39 5.37
N TYR A 86 4.86 -9.88 6.41
CA TYR A 86 5.28 -9.97 7.81
C TYR A 86 6.54 -9.17 8.21
N CYS A 87 7.16 -8.41 7.31
CA CYS A 87 8.28 -7.50 7.65
C CYS A 87 7.85 -6.09 8.10
N THR A 88 6.55 -5.78 8.00
CA THR A 88 5.96 -4.45 8.21
C THR A 88 6.35 -3.84 9.56
N HIS A 89 6.13 -4.60 10.64
CA HIS A 89 6.34 -4.16 12.02
C HIS A 89 7.80 -3.83 12.40
N ARG A 90 8.78 -4.21 11.56
CA ARG A 90 10.21 -3.91 11.81
C ARG A 90 10.84 -2.99 10.80
N MET A 91 10.38 -3.02 9.55
CA MET A 91 11.02 -2.32 8.45
C MET A 91 10.20 -1.20 7.84
N GLN A 92 8.92 -1.01 8.19
CA GLN A 92 8.20 0.16 7.68
C GLN A 92 8.52 1.41 8.51
N PRO A 93 9.20 2.42 7.93
CA PRO A 93 9.52 3.66 8.62
C PRO A 93 8.29 4.37 9.18
N LEU A 94 7.19 4.28 8.41
CA LEU A 94 5.92 4.91 8.74
C LEU A 94 5.36 4.34 10.04
N ASP A 95 5.26 3.01 10.12
CA ASP A 95 4.73 2.30 11.29
C ASP A 95 5.63 2.48 12.52
N PHE A 96 6.95 2.42 12.31
CA PHE A 96 7.93 2.50 13.40
C PHE A 96 7.96 3.88 14.06
N ALA A 97 7.98 4.97 13.29
CA ALA A 97 8.27 6.29 13.84
C ALA A 97 7.10 7.28 13.79
N ILE A 98 6.25 7.22 12.77
CA ILE A 98 5.24 8.26 12.54
C ILE A 98 3.87 7.82 13.05
N MET A 99 3.45 6.57 12.80
CA MET A 99 2.09 6.12 13.11
C MET A 99 1.74 6.21 14.60
N LYS A 100 2.67 5.84 15.49
CA LYS A 100 2.44 5.92 16.94
C LYS A 100 2.22 7.38 17.40
N SER A 101 3.08 8.29 16.92
CA SER A 101 2.96 9.71 17.23
C SER A 101 1.66 10.28 16.67
N LEU A 102 1.33 9.95 15.42
CA LEU A 102 0.12 10.39 14.74
C LEU A 102 -1.15 9.91 15.45
N SER A 103 -1.22 8.64 15.84
CA SER A 103 -2.36 8.10 16.60
C SER A 103 -2.55 8.85 17.92
N THR A 104 -1.46 9.14 18.63
CA THR A 104 -1.50 9.84 19.92
C THR A 104 -2.06 11.26 19.76
N TYR A 105 -1.54 12.04 18.81
CA TYR A 105 -2.04 13.39 18.54
C TYR A 105 -3.46 13.38 17.99
N TYR A 106 -3.81 12.41 17.15
CA TYR A 106 -5.15 12.29 16.60
C TYR A 106 -6.19 11.99 17.68
N GLU A 107 -5.89 11.06 18.60
CA GLU A 107 -6.73 10.81 19.77
C GLU A 107 -6.86 12.05 20.67
N HIS A 108 -5.76 12.78 20.90
CA HIS A 108 -5.79 14.03 21.66
C HIS A 108 -6.73 15.04 21.01
N ASN A 109 -6.62 15.24 19.70
CA ASN A 109 -7.44 16.18 18.95
C ASN A 109 -8.92 15.76 18.93
N ILE A 110 -9.23 14.47 18.82
CA ILE A 110 -10.60 13.95 18.98
C ILE A 110 -11.15 14.27 20.38
N ARG A 111 -10.39 13.95 21.45
CA ARG A 111 -10.83 14.20 22.83
C ARG A 111 -11.08 15.68 23.08
N LYS A 112 -10.20 16.55 22.56
CA LYS A 112 -10.38 18.01 22.64
C LYS A 112 -11.65 18.44 21.92
N TRP A 113 -11.88 17.96 20.71
CA TRP A 113 -13.06 18.31 19.92
C TRP A 113 -14.37 17.87 20.59
N LEU A 114 -14.41 16.66 21.16
CA LEU A 114 -15.60 16.16 21.87
C LEU A 114 -15.93 16.98 23.11
N LYS A 115 -14.91 17.47 23.83
CA LYS A 115 -15.11 18.35 25.00
C LYS A 115 -15.67 19.72 24.62
N THR A 116 -15.23 20.28 23.48
CA THR A 116 -15.71 21.60 23.01
C THR A 116 -17.04 21.52 22.26
N ASN A 117 -17.50 20.32 21.91
CA ASN A 117 -18.72 20.09 21.13
C ASN A 117 -19.64 19.06 21.84
N PRO A 118 -20.18 19.39 23.03
CA PRO A 118 -21.01 18.47 23.80
C PRO A 118 -22.24 18.01 22.99
N GLY A 119 -22.55 16.71 23.08
CA GLY A 119 -23.70 16.10 22.38
C GLY A 119 -23.48 15.83 20.88
N ARG A 120 -22.31 16.17 20.32
CA ARG A 120 -21.98 15.88 18.92
C ARG A 120 -21.03 14.68 18.80
N VAL A 121 -21.15 13.95 17.69
CA VAL A 121 -20.23 12.88 17.32
C VAL A 121 -19.31 13.32 16.19
N VAL A 122 -18.09 12.78 16.17
CA VAL A 122 -17.16 12.99 15.05
C VAL A 122 -17.67 12.23 13.83
N THR A 123 -17.85 12.93 12.72
CA THR A 123 -18.23 12.34 11.44
C THR A 123 -17.08 12.48 10.44
N GLN A 124 -17.22 11.87 9.26
CA GLN A 124 -16.26 11.99 8.16
C GLN A 124 -15.88 13.42 7.77
N PHE A 125 -16.75 14.41 8.04
CA PHE A 125 -16.51 15.83 7.75
C PHE A 125 -15.53 16.49 8.73
N GLN A 126 -15.34 15.91 9.92
CA GLN A 126 -14.36 16.43 10.90
C GLN A 126 -13.02 15.70 10.81
N ILE A 127 -12.96 14.53 10.18
CA ILE A 127 -11.74 13.71 10.10
C ILE A 127 -10.60 14.50 9.47
N ALA A 128 -10.86 15.24 8.38
CA ALA A 128 -9.84 16.04 7.70
C ALA A 128 -9.15 17.05 8.63
N ALA A 129 -9.93 17.87 9.31
CA ALA A 129 -9.43 18.87 10.26
C ALA A 129 -8.66 18.25 11.44
N LEU A 130 -9.22 17.20 12.04
CA LEU A 130 -8.62 16.53 13.20
C LEU A 130 -7.32 15.80 12.82
N PHE A 131 -7.35 15.09 11.70
CA PHE A 131 -6.18 14.41 11.15
C PHE A 131 -5.12 15.43 10.75
N GLY A 132 -5.52 16.54 10.12
CA GLY A 132 -4.59 17.52 9.62
C GLY A 132 -3.80 18.20 10.73
N SER A 133 -4.48 18.56 11.81
CA SER A 133 -3.83 19.09 13.02
C SER A 133 -2.84 18.08 13.60
N ALA A 134 -3.26 16.82 13.76
CA ALA A 134 -2.41 15.76 14.29
C ALA A 134 -1.21 15.43 13.38
N TYR A 135 -1.41 15.52 12.06
CA TYR A 135 -0.37 15.27 11.07
C TYR A 135 0.74 16.33 11.15
N LEU A 136 0.38 17.61 11.28
CA LEU A 136 1.36 18.68 11.43
C LEU A 136 2.20 18.54 12.71
N GLU A 137 1.63 17.99 13.78
CA GLU A 137 2.34 17.69 15.03
C GLU A 137 3.23 16.43 14.92
N ALA A 138 2.77 15.40 14.19
CA ALA A 138 3.46 14.12 14.08
C ALA A 138 4.55 14.09 13.00
N ALA A 139 4.38 14.83 11.90
CA ALA A 139 5.25 14.76 10.71
C ALA A 139 6.52 15.61 10.87
N THR A 140 7.30 15.33 11.93
CA THR A 140 8.56 16.02 12.23
C THR A 140 9.74 15.38 11.50
N MET A 141 10.78 16.17 11.25
CA MET A 141 12.03 15.67 10.65
C MET A 141 12.67 14.56 11.51
N THR A 142 12.61 14.71 12.84
CA THR A 142 13.11 13.70 13.79
C THR A 142 12.40 12.37 13.62
N ASN A 143 11.06 12.37 13.50
CA ASN A 143 10.30 11.14 13.26
C ASN A 143 10.65 10.54 11.89
N ALA A 144 10.85 11.36 10.86
CA ALA A 144 11.28 10.86 9.55
C ALA A 144 12.66 10.17 9.63
N ILE A 145 13.65 10.81 10.25
CA ILE A 145 15.00 10.26 10.41
C ILE A 145 14.97 8.94 11.19
N ASN A 146 14.29 8.91 12.34
CA ASN A 146 14.16 7.73 13.18
C ASN A 146 13.46 6.58 12.44
N GLY A 147 12.46 6.89 11.61
CA GLY A 147 11.77 5.90 10.77
C GLY A 147 12.74 5.18 9.83
N PHE A 148 13.62 5.91 9.15
CA PHE A 148 14.59 5.32 8.24
C PHE A 148 15.73 4.58 8.96
N GLN A 149 16.04 4.95 10.21
CA GLN A 149 17.01 4.25 11.06
C GLN A 149 16.57 2.84 11.49
N SER A 150 15.34 2.42 11.18
CA SER A 150 14.82 1.06 11.43
C SER A 150 15.56 -0.07 10.70
N GLY A 151 16.55 0.26 9.86
CA GLY A 151 17.36 -0.70 9.11
C GLY A 151 17.40 -0.44 7.61
N ILE A 152 16.68 0.58 7.14
CA ILE A 152 16.75 1.06 5.75
C ILE A 152 17.96 1.98 5.57
N ARG A 153 18.20 2.89 6.52
CA ARG A 153 19.33 3.83 6.49
C ARG A 153 19.90 4.10 7.90
N PRO A 154 21.12 3.64 8.21
CA PRO A 154 21.97 2.78 7.38
C PRO A 154 21.34 1.40 7.17
N VAL A 155 21.71 0.74 6.06
CA VAL A 155 21.22 -0.60 5.75
C VAL A 155 21.73 -1.57 6.81
N ASN A 156 20.83 -2.17 7.57
CA ASN A 156 21.16 -3.16 8.58
C ASN A 156 20.51 -4.50 8.22
N ARG A 157 21.34 -5.48 7.82
CA ARG A 157 20.87 -6.83 7.43
C ARG A 157 20.52 -7.72 8.63
N ASN A 158 20.86 -7.28 9.84
CA ASN A 158 20.69 -8.05 11.09
C ASN A 158 19.44 -7.61 11.87
N VAL A 159 18.48 -6.92 11.23
CA VAL A 159 17.21 -6.50 11.86
C VAL A 159 16.25 -7.68 12.09
N PHE A 160 16.41 -8.75 11.31
CA PHE A 160 15.63 -9.98 11.43
C PHE A 160 16.48 -11.13 11.94
N TYR A 161 15.90 -11.89 12.87
CA TYR A 161 16.44 -13.13 13.41
C TYR A 161 15.77 -14.33 12.74
N LYS A 162 16.38 -15.52 12.85
CA LYS A 162 15.86 -16.77 12.26
C LYS A 162 14.37 -17.03 12.55
N VAL A 163 13.90 -16.65 13.73
CA VAL A 163 12.48 -16.80 14.14
C VAL A 163 11.52 -15.95 13.31
N ASP A 164 11.95 -14.78 12.83
CA ASP A 164 11.10 -13.88 12.04
C ASP A 164 10.88 -14.43 10.63
N PHE A 165 11.84 -15.20 10.10
CA PHE A 165 11.73 -15.89 8.83
C PHE A 165 10.83 -17.13 8.89
N LEU A 166 10.53 -17.68 10.08
CA LEU A 166 9.63 -18.83 10.21
C LEU A 166 8.20 -18.47 9.79
N ALA A 167 7.75 -17.24 10.03
CA ALA A 167 6.44 -16.76 9.60
C ALA A 167 6.34 -16.59 8.07
N ALA A 168 7.45 -16.29 7.40
CA ALA A 168 7.52 -16.10 5.95
C ALA A 168 7.49 -17.43 5.16
N LYS A 169 7.92 -18.55 5.77
CA LYS A 169 7.96 -19.89 5.12
C LYS A 169 6.62 -20.34 4.54
N THR A 170 5.50 -19.92 5.14
CA THR A 170 4.15 -20.25 4.67
C THR A 170 3.75 -19.52 3.38
N THR A 171 4.52 -18.51 2.97
CA THR A 171 4.26 -17.66 1.79
C THR A 171 5.42 -17.65 0.79
N ASP A 172 6.44 -18.49 0.99
CA ASP A 172 7.56 -18.61 0.05
C ASP A 172 7.05 -19.12 -1.30
N ILE A 173 7.29 -18.32 -2.34
CA ILE A 173 7.12 -18.75 -3.73
C ILE A 173 8.42 -19.45 -4.09
N SER A 174 8.38 -20.77 -4.28
CA SER A 174 9.51 -21.52 -4.82
C SER A 174 9.87 -20.92 -6.18
N PHE A 175 11.03 -20.26 -6.27
CA PHE A 175 11.60 -19.90 -7.56
C PHE A 175 11.79 -21.20 -8.35
N ILE A 176 11.04 -21.37 -9.43
CA ILE A 176 11.34 -22.42 -10.41
C ILE A 176 12.68 -22.02 -11.01
N GLU A 177 13.75 -22.66 -10.54
CA GLU A 177 15.04 -22.61 -11.22
C GLU A 177 14.81 -23.13 -12.64
N LYS A 178 14.95 -22.26 -13.65
CA LYS A 178 15.05 -22.71 -15.03
C LYS A 178 16.35 -23.49 -15.15
N SER A 179 16.24 -24.82 -15.16
CA SER A 179 17.31 -25.69 -15.63
C SER A 179 17.64 -25.35 -17.09
N PRO A 180 18.91 -25.23 -17.48
CA PRO A 180 19.28 -24.99 -18.87
C PRO A 180 19.35 -26.32 -19.61
N MET A 181 18.39 -26.59 -20.51
CA MET A 181 18.59 -27.64 -21.52
C MET A 181 18.07 -27.20 -22.90
N ALA A 182 19.07 -26.95 -23.75
CA ALA A 182 19.23 -27.39 -25.14
C ALA A 182 18.10 -27.15 -26.17
N ASP A 183 18.52 -26.50 -27.27
CA ASP A 183 17.86 -26.41 -28.56
C ASP A 183 17.27 -27.75 -29.03
N THR A 184 16.01 -27.76 -29.46
CA THR A 184 15.64 -28.19 -30.82
C THR A 184 14.24 -27.70 -31.20
N CYS A 185 14.10 -27.24 -32.45
CA CYS A 185 12.87 -26.83 -33.12
C CYS A 185 11.83 -27.96 -33.19
N ASP A 186 10.54 -27.64 -33.07
CA ASP A 186 9.62 -27.70 -34.22
C ASP A 186 8.22 -27.13 -33.93
N VAL A 187 7.64 -26.62 -35.02
CA VAL A 187 6.41 -25.84 -35.14
C VAL A 187 5.17 -26.75 -35.21
N ALA A 188 4.10 -26.44 -34.46
CA ALA A 188 2.72 -26.54 -34.98
C ALA A 188 1.68 -25.90 -34.04
N VAL A 189 0.89 -25.02 -34.65
CA VAL A 189 -0.32 -24.35 -34.19
C VAL A 189 -1.45 -25.37 -34.02
N THR A 190 -2.28 -25.27 -32.98
CA THR A 190 -3.75 -25.07 -33.13
C THR A 190 -4.52 -24.99 -31.82
N SER A 191 -5.44 -24.03 -31.83
CA SER A 191 -6.54 -23.76 -30.92
C SER A 191 -7.62 -24.86 -30.84
N LYS A 192 -8.25 -25.02 -29.66
CA LYS A 192 -9.72 -25.18 -29.44
C LYS A 192 -9.93 -25.40 -27.92
N LEU A 193 -10.51 -24.45 -27.19
CA LEU A 193 -11.94 -24.11 -27.02
C LEU A 193 -12.73 -25.14 -26.19
N CYS A 194 -13.40 -24.56 -25.18
CA CYS A 194 -14.31 -25.11 -24.17
C CYS A 194 -15.37 -26.13 -24.62
N ALA A 195 -15.97 -26.72 -23.56
CA ALA A 195 -17.23 -27.48 -23.48
C ALA A 195 -17.06 -28.98 -23.77
N SER A 196 -17.69 -29.95 -23.10
CA SER A 196 -18.55 -30.09 -21.90
C SER A 196 -19.02 -31.57 -21.91
N VAL A 197 -19.64 -32.06 -20.83
CA VAL A 197 -20.51 -33.28 -20.75
C VAL A 197 -19.70 -34.60 -20.61
N SER A 198 -20.03 -35.61 -19.79
CA SER A 198 -21.25 -36.06 -19.09
C SER A 198 -20.91 -37.02 -17.93
N HIS A 199 -21.82 -37.11 -16.95
CA HIS A 199 -21.96 -38.26 -16.06
C HIS A 199 -22.44 -39.53 -16.80
N PRO A 200 -22.07 -40.74 -16.36
CA PRO A 200 -22.81 -41.94 -16.65
C PRO A 200 -23.62 -42.42 -15.44
N SER A 201 -24.92 -42.61 -15.66
CA SER A 201 -25.83 -43.41 -14.85
C SER A 201 -25.77 -44.88 -15.32
N VAL A 202 -25.66 -45.85 -14.41
CA VAL A 202 -26.07 -47.25 -14.64
C VAL A 202 -26.68 -47.81 -13.35
N SER A 203 -27.80 -48.52 -13.53
CA SER A 203 -28.74 -49.05 -12.54
C SER A 203 -28.57 -50.56 -12.27
N THR A 204 -29.16 -51.01 -11.15
CA THR A 204 -29.69 -52.37 -10.83
C THR A 204 -28.68 -53.53 -10.72
N SER A 205 -28.76 -54.51 -9.81
CA SER A 205 -29.87 -55.20 -9.14
C SER A 205 -29.39 -56.08 -7.97
N HIS A 206 -30.35 -56.44 -7.11
CA HIS A 206 -30.38 -57.39 -5.97
C HIS A 206 -30.26 -56.78 -4.57
#